data_AF-E1ZUR0-F1
#
_entry.id   AF-E1ZUR0-F1
#
_cell.length_a   1.000
_cell.length_b   1.000
_cell.length_c   1.000
_cell.angle_alpha   90.00
_cell.angle_beta   90.00
_cell.angle_gamma   90.00
#
_symmetry.space_group_name_H-M   'P 1'
#
loop_
_entity.id
_entity.type
_entity.pdbx_description
1 polymer ?
#
loop_
_entity_poly.entity_id
_entity_poly.type
_entity_poly.pdbx_seq_one_letter_code
_entity_poly.pdbx_strand_id
1 'polypeptide(L)'
;MQDPHPGNIAIDAQGSLIFYDFGMMGEIVPTTRETLLELFYAVNRKDADAVVRQLVSLGIIVPTSDLPSIRRSVAFFVDNISRQAEQQEAVATIGEDLFAIAV
;
A
#
# COMPACT_ATOMS: atom_id res chain seq x y z
N MET A 1 18.93 1.45 3.43
CA MET A 1 19.27 0.81 2.13
C MET A 1 17.95 0.65 1.42
N GLN A 2 17.54 1.76 0.81
CA GLN A 2 16.17 2.19 0.66
C GLN A 2 16.09 2.82 -0.73
N ASP A 3 15.06 2.42 -1.48
CA ASP A 3 14.54 3.03 -2.71
C ASP A 3 15.40 3.01 -3.99
N PRO A 4 14.77 2.78 -5.16
CA PRO A 4 15.35 3.19 -6.43
C PRO A 4 15.54 4.71 -6.41
N HIS A 5 16.77 5.16 -6.16
CA HIS A 5 17.13 6.57 -6.24
C HIS A 5 17.21 6.98 -7.72
N PRO A 6 16.77 8.20 -8.12
CA PRO A 6 16.96 8.73 -9.47
C PRO A 6 18.35 8.50 -10.09
N GLY A 7 19.43 8.42 -9.29
CA GLY A 7 20.77 8.11 -9.78
C GLY A 7 20.96 6.70 -10.36
N ASN A 8 20.02 5.78 -10.15
CA ASN A 8 20.07 4.40 -10.63
C ASN A 8 19.26 4.15 -11.91
N ILE A 9 18.65 5.20 -12.47
CA ILE A 9 17.80 5.14 -13.67
C ILE A 9 18.17 6.28 -14.62
N ALA A 10 18.48 5.99 -15.88
CA ALA A 10 18.67 6.98 -16.94
C ALA A 10 17.72 6.74 -18.12
N ILE A 11 17.66 7.71 -19.03
CA ILE A 11 16.91 7.61 -20.28
C ILE A 11 17.92 7.71 -21.43
N ASP A 12 17.87 6.77 -22.38
CA ASP A 12 18.70 6.83 -23.59
C ASP A 12 18.18 7.88 -24.59
N ALA A 13 18.93 8.10 -25.67
CA ALA A 13 18.55 9.07 -26.70
C ALA A 13 17.27 8.70 -27.47
N GLN A 14 16.74 7.48 -27.26
CA GLN A 14 15.54 6.94 -27.87
C GLN A 14 14.35 6.90 -26.90
N GLY A 15 14.53 7.30 -25.64
CA GLY A 15 13.49 7.34 -24.61
C GLY A 15 13.37 6.07 -23.75
N SER A 16 14.29 5.10 -23.89
CA SER A 16 14.26 3.86 -23.10
C SER A 16 14.88 4.07 -21.72
N LEU A 17 14.33 3.40 -20.70
CA LEU A 17 14.87 3.39 -19.35
C LEU A 17 16.09 2.47 -19.25
N ILE A 18 17.19 2.98 -18.71
CA ILE A 18 18.41 2.25 -18.37
C ILE A 18 18.49 2.13 -16.85
N PHE A 19 18.61 0.91 -16.33
CA PHE A 19 18.83 0.64 -14.91
C PHE A 19 20.31 0.35 -14.64
N TYR A 20 20.93 1.08 -13.71
CA TYR A 20 22.34 0.90 -13.34
C TYR A 20 22.54 0.01 -12.12
N ASP A 21 21.55 -0.07 -11.22
CA ASP A 21 21.64 -0.82 -9.97
C ASP A 21 20.64 -1.98 -9.97
N PHE A 22 21.19 -3.20 -9.90
CA PHE A 22 20.43 -4.45 -9.82
C PHE A 22 20.52 -5.08 -8.42
N GLY A 23 21.18 -4.45 -7.46
CA GLY A 23 21.48 -5.03 -6.14
C GLY A 23 20.25 -5.40 -5.30
N MET A 24 19.09 -4.83 -5.63
CA MET A 24 17.78 -5.13 -5.03
C MET A 24 16.74 -5.62 -6.06
N MET A 25 17.14 -5.92 -7.31
CA MET A 25 16.21 -6.53 -8.27
C MET A 25 15.98 -8.00 -7.89
N GLY A 26 14.73 -8.31 -7.55
CA GLY A 26 14.26 -9.66 -7.32
C GLY A 26 12.98 -9.91 -8.12
N GLU A 27 12.77 -11.15 -8.53
CA GLU A 27 11.52 -11.56 -9.14
C GLU A 27 10.48 -11.81 -8.05
N ILE A 28 9.32 -11.12 -8.15
CA ILE A 28 8.16 -11.45 -7.32
C ILE A 28 7.50 -12.67 -7.93
N VAL A 29 7.62 -13.81 -7.26
CA VAL A 29 6.95 -15.04 -7.69
C VAL A 29 5.42 -14.83 -7.80
N PRO A 30 4.74 -15.47 -8.76
CA PRO A 30 3.30 -15.24 -9.00
C PRO A 30 2.43 -15.35 -7.75
N THR A 31 2.73 -16.30 -6.87
CA THR A 31 2.00 -16.52 -5.61
C THR A 31 2.11 -15.34 -4.64
N THR A 32 3.28 -14.69 -4.56
CA THR A 32 3.48 -13.48 -3.75
C THR A 32 2.68 -12.32 -4.34
N ARG A 33 2.65 -12.19 -5.66
CA ARG A 33 1.81 -11.17 -6.34
C ARG A 33 0.34 -11.36 -6.01
N GLU A 34 -0.18 -12.58 -6.09
CA GLU A 34 -1.57 -12.90 -5.74
C GLU A 34 -1.85 -12.57 -4.27
N THR A 35 -0.96 -12.94 -3.37
CA THR A 35 -1.09 -12.66 -1.92
C THR A 35 -1.11 -11.16 -1.64
N LEU A 36 -0.31 -10.37 -2.36
CA LEU A 36 -0.33 -8.90 -2.27
C LEU A 36 -1.64 -8.30 -2.78
N LEU A 37 -2.22 -8.84 -3.85
CA LEU A 37 -3.54 -8.43 -4.35
C LEU A 37 -4.65 -8.75 -3.35
N GLU A 38 -4.63 -9.95 -2.76
CA GLU A 38 -5.57 -10.33 -1.71
C GLU A 38 -5.44 -9.45 -0.46
N LEU A 39 -4.21 -9.09 -0.09
CA LEU A 39 -3.96 -8.13 0.98
C LEU A 39 -4.59 -6.77 0.67
N PHE A 40 -4.43 -6.29 -0.56
CA PHE A 40 -5.05 -5.03 -1.00
C PHE A 40 -6.58 -5.09 -0.92
N TYR A 41 -7.21 -6.16 -1.41
CA TYR A 41 -8.67 -6.33 -1.29
C TYR A 41 -9.13 -6.45 0.15
N ALA A 42 -8.37 -7.11 1.02
CA ALA A 42 -8.68 -7.23 2.44
C ALA A 42 -8.71 -5.86 3.14
N VAL A 43 -7.72 -5.00 2.84
CA VAL A 43 -7.70 -3.61 3.34
C VAL A 43 -8.91 -2.83 2.80
N ASN A 44 -9.17 -2.92 1.49
CA ASN A 44 -10.28 -2.21 0.86
C ASN A 44 -11.65 -2.60 1.44
N ARG A 45 -11.85 -3.88 1.76
CA ARG A 45 -13.09 -4.40 2.39
C ARG A 45 -13.15 -4.18 3.90
N LYS A 46 -12.14 -3.54 4.49
CA LYS A 46 -11.99 -3.36 5.93
C LYS A 46 -11.97 -4.69 6.72
N ASP A 47 -11.48 -5.78 6.12
CA ASP A 47 -11.42 -7.11 6.73
C ASP A 47 -10.05 -7.32 7.41
N ALA A 48 -9.97 -6.94 8.69
CA ALA A 48 -8.76 -7.05 9.49
C ALA A 48 -8.28 -8.50 9.68
N ASP A 49 -9.20 -9.47 9.75
CA ASP A 49 -8.83 -10.89 9.87
C ASP A 49 -8.15 -11.36 8.56
N ALA A 50 -8.68 -10.97 7.40
CA ALA A 50 -8.04 -11.25 6.11
C ALA A 50 -6.68 -10.55 5.98
N VAL A 51 -6.56 -9.30 6.41
CA VAL A 51 -5.26 -8.58 6.41
C VAL A 51 -4.22 -9.36 7.22
N VAL A 52 -4.54 -9.76 8.45
CA VAL A 52 -3.62 -10.55 9.28
C VAL A 52 -3.27 -11.87 8.61
N ARG A 53 -4.24 -12.58 8.02
CA ARG A 53 -3.97 -13.84 7.29
C ARG A 53 -2.98 -13.63 6.13
N GLN A 54 -3.15 -12.58 5.32
CA GLN A 54 -2.24 -12.33 4.20
C GLN A 54 -0.86 -11.87 4.67
N LEU A 55 -0.76 -11.09 5.74
CA LEU A 55 0.53 -10.72 6.35
C LEU A 55 1.28 -11.94 6.92
N VAL A 56 0.57 -12.93 7.46
CA VAL A 56 1.15 -14.22 7.85
C VAL A 56 1.60 -15.01 6.61
N SER A 57 0.78 -15.06 5.55
CA SER A 57 1.11 -15.75 4.28
C SER A 57 2.36 -15.17 3.62
N LEU A 58 2.55 -13.85 3.70
CA LEU A 58 3.74 -13.15 3.22
C LEU A 58 4.96 -13.33 4.13
N GLY A 59 4.82 -13.98 5.29
CA GLY A 59 5.90 -14.14 6.27
C GLY A 59 6.26 -12.87 7.05
N ILE A 60 5.44 -11.82 6.95
CA ILE A 60 5.64 -10.54 7.66
C ILE A 60 5.31 -10.70 9.14
N ILE A 61 4.26 -11.47 9.45
CA ILE A 61 3.86 -11.81 10.81
C ILE A 61 4.15 -13.28 11.07
N VAL A 62 4.92 -13.55 12.11
CA VAL A 62 5.07 -14.91 12.65
C VAL A 62 3.87 -15.21 13.55
N PRO A 63 3.14 -16.33 13.35
CA PRO A 63 2.04 -16.70 14.22
C PRO A 63 2.52 -16.95 15.64
N THR A 64 2.11 -16.09 16.58
CA THR A 64 2.43 -16.22 18.01
C THR A 64 1.15 -16.10 18.84
N SER A 65 1.27 -16.27 20.17
CA SER A 65 0.15 -16.07 21.09
C SER A 65 -0.42 -14.64 21.07
N ASP A 66 0.30 -13.67 20.52
CA ASP A 66 -0.12 -12.25 20.47
C ASP A 66 -0.89 -11.87 19.20
N LEU A 67 -1.21 -12.84 18.33
CA LEU A 67 -2.06 -12.65 17.15
C LEU A 67 -3.36 -11.85 17.43
N PRO A 68 -4.08 -12.06 18.55
CA PRO A 68 -5.26 -11.26 18.86
C PRO A 68 -4.97 -9.76 19.04
N SER A 69 -3.82 -9.41 19.61
CA SER A 69 -3.42 -8.00 19.78
C SER A 69 -3.00 -7.38 18.47
N ILE A 70 -2.21 -8.11 17.67
CA ILE A 70 -1.83 -7.69 16.32
C ILE A 70 -3.09 -7.44 15.48
N ARG A 71 -4.08 -8.33 15.55
CA ARG A 71 -5.36 -8.14 14.86
C ARG A 71 -6.07 -6.85 15.29
N ARG A 72 -6.13 -6.56 16.60
CA ARG A 72 -6.75 -5.31 17.09
C ARG A 72 -6.02 -4.09 16.55
N SER A 73 -4.70 -4.10 16.54
CA SER A 73 -3.89 -3.02 15.96
C SER A 73 -4.13 -2.87 14.46
N VAL A 74 -4.15 -3.97 13.70
CA VAL A 74 -4.46 -3.96 12.27
C VAL A 74 -5.85 -3.40 12.01
N ALA A 75 -6.86 -3.84 12.76
CA ALA A 75 -8.22 -3.33 12.63
C ALA A 75 -8.27 -1.80 12.85
N PHE A 76 -7.57 -1.31 13.88
CA PHE A 76 -7.45 0.12 14.14
C PHE A 76 -6.79 0.88 12.98
N PHE A 77 -5.71 0.34 12.41
CA PHE A 77 -5.02 0.98 11.28
C PHE A 77 -5.90 1.03 10.01
N VAL A 78 -6.56 -0.08 9.68
CA VAL A 78 -7.43 -0.18 8.51
C VAL A 78 -8.61 0.79 8.61
N ASP A 79 -9.22 0.89 9.80
CA ASP A 79 -10.28 1.86 10.07
C ASP A 79 -9.76 3.31 9.94
N ASN A 80 -8.61 3.61 10.52
CA ASN A 80 -8.04 4.96 10.47
C ASN A 80 -7.69 5.40 9.04
N ILE A 81 -7.11 4.52 8.21
CA ILE A 81 -6.80 4.82 6.81
C ILE A 81 -8.08 5.15 6.04
N SER A 82 -9.13 4.34 6.25
CA SER A 82 -10.43 4.55 5.61
C SER A 82 -11.02 5.92 5.97
N ARG A 83 -11.01 6.26 7.25
CA ARG A 83 -11.51 7.55 7.75
C ARG A 83 -10.72 8.72 7.17
N GLN A 84 -9.40 8.60 7.02
CA GLN A 84 -8.59 9.66 6.42
C GLN A 84 -8.91 9.86 4.93
N ALA A 85 -9.15 8.78 4.19
CA ALA A 85 -9.56 8.87 2.79
C ALA A 85 -10.91 9.60 2.65
N GLU A 86 -11.89 9.23 3.48
CA GLU A 86 -13.22 9.87 3.53
C GLU A 86 -13.11 11.38 3.89
N GLN A 87 -12.21 11.75 4.82
CA GLN A 87 -11.97 13.15 5.17
C GLN A 87 -11.32 13.95 4.04
N GLN A 88 -10.37 13.37 3.29
CA GLN A 88 -9.75 14.04 2.16
C GLN A 88 -10.75 14.30 1.03
N GLU A 89 -11.62 13.33 0.75
CA GLU A 89 -12.70 13.48 -0.23
C GLU A 89 -13.67 14.59 0.20
N ALA A 90 -14.11 14.59 1.46
CA ALA A 90 -14.99 15.64 1.98
C ALA A 90 -14.38 17.05 1.87
N VAL A 91 -13.09 17.20 2.18
CA VAL A 91 -12.38 18.48 2.03
C VAL A 91 -12.27 18.90 0.56
N ALA A 92 -12.01 17.95 -0.35
CA ALA A 92 -11.96 18.23 -1.78
C ALA A 92 -13.30 18.74 -2.31
N THR A 93 -14.41 18.07 -1.97
CA THR A 93 -15.77 18.47 -2.39
C THR A 93 -16.14 19.86 -1.87
N ILE A 94 -15.86 20.16 -0.60
CA ILE A 94 -16.10 21.51 -0.04
C ILE A 94 -15.27 22.56 -0.77
N GLY A 95 -14.03 22.23 -1.14
CA GLY A 95 -13.18 23.10 -1.95
C GLY A 95 -13.80 23.40 -3.30
N GLU A 96 -14.27 22.39 -4.02
CA GLU A 96 -14.95 22.53 -5.31
C GLU A 96 -16.22 23.39 -5.21
N ASP A 97 -17.09 23.13 -4.23
CA ASP A 97 -18.30 23.90 -3.99
C ASP A 97 -17.99 25.38 -3.70
N LEU A 98 -16.94 25.65 -2.90
CA LEU A 98 -16.53 27.02 -2.58
C LEU A 98 -16.00 27.76 -3.81
N PHE A 99 -15.23 27.10 -4.68
CA PHE A 99 -14.81 27.68 -5.96
C PHE A 99 -15.99 27.96 -6.89
N ALA A 100 -17.01 27.10 -6.91
CA ALA A 100 -18.19 27.26 -7.76
C ALA A 100 -19.08 28.46 -7.35
N ILE A 101 -19.09 28.85 -6.07
CA ILE A 101 -19.88 29.99 -5.56
C ILE A 101 -19.10 31.32 -5.63
N ALA A 102 -17.77 31.27 -5.75
CA ALA A 102 -16.90 32.45 -5.81
C ALA A 102 -16.78 33.09 -7.22
N VAL A 103 -17.54 32.60 -8.21
CA VAL A 103 -17.59 33.10 -9.60
C VAL A 103 -18.96 33.72 -9.90
#